data_AF-A0A2K1QQ81-F1
#
_entry.id   AF-A0A2K1QQ81-F1
#
_cell.length_a   1.000
_cell.length_b   1.000
_cell.length_c   1.000
_cell.angle_alpha   90.00
_cell.angle_beta   90.00
_cell.angle_gamma   90.00
#
_symmetry.space_group_name_H-M   'P 1'
#
loop_
_entity.id
_entity.type
_entity.pdbx_description
1 polymer ?
#
loop_
_entity_poly.entity_id
_entity_poly.type
_entity_poly.pdbx_seq_one_letter_code
_entity_poly.pdbx_strand_id
1 'polypeptide(L)'
;MLVFFIRHGETVDNVAGVYAGVRDSELTNHGLLQAQQLAAYLKKTRPSICTIFASPLQRARRTAEAILDAQNKFPPAEEPFPAAKLDELNNTSLEKTPLLIEQDFGFYEGKPFYARSSDTSQTGKAVHYEKHKQDPGFQDVETKESLAKRGDSFLDEYLIPAVLSSENEDMVFAVVSHGIMLSHLWRRFLLRLPKKSVTVAPEVTAAKGQIILEHLGGYSNTGFLEISLTKQVPSADSAASTTDNIDVPTPLGKVQDSAGASADNSKSPAVMLSDYTVNVLTVNGQEHLKGIKRARGGIGSAKYDEGQKSLDSFFKKTKK
;
A
#
# COMPACT_ATOMS: atom_id res chain seq x y z
N MET A 1 7.61 14.73 6.59
CA MET A 1 7.65 13.76 5.48
C MET A 1 6.25 13.26 5.16
N LEU A 2 5.99 12.83 3.93
CA LEU A 2 4.71 12.20 3.54
C LEU A 2 4.92 10.74 3.12
N VAL A 3 3.93 9.89 3.41
CA VAL A 3 3.88 8.52 2.90
C VAL A 3 2.50 8.24 2.32
N PHE A 4 2.49 7.73 1.09
CA PHE A 4 1.28 7.31 0.38
C PHE A 4 1.21 5.78 0.33
N PHE A 5 0.05 5.21 0.66
CA PHE A 5 -0.27 3.80 0.42
C PHE A 5 -1.35 3.72 -0.65
N ILE A 6 -1.01 3.22 -1.83
CA ILE A 6 -1.79 3.36 -3.06
C ILE A 6 -2.18 1.99 -3.59
N ARG A 7 -3.48 1.74 -3.79
CA ARG A 7 -3.93 0.53 -4.50
C ARG A 7 -3.74 0.70 -6.01
N HIS A 8 -3.35 -0.36 -6.70
CA HIS A 8 -3.29 -0.39 -8.16
C HIS A 8 -4.61 0.02 -8.86
N GLY A 9 -4.51 0.43 -10.14
CA GLY A 9 -5.66 0.71 -11.00
C GLY A 9 -6.50 -0.52 -11.34
N GLU A 10 -7.70 -0.31 -11.87
CA GLU A 10 -8.63 -1.40 -12.21
C GLU A 10 -8.03 -2.43 -13.16
N THR A 11 -8.27 -3.72 -12.89
CA THR A 11 -7.88 -4.83 -13.78
C THR A 11 -9.06 -5.53 -14.43
N VAL A 12 -8.78 -6.33 -15.47
CA VAL A 12 -9.78 -7.20 -16.10
C VAL A 12 -10.42 -8.15 -15.09
N ASP A 13 -9.65 -8.67 -14.12
CA ASP A 13 -10.17 -9.56 -13.07
C ASP A 13 -11.04 -8.81 -12.05
N ASN A 14 -10.74 -7.51 -11.79
CA ASN A 14 -11.62 -6.66 -10.98
C ASN A 14 -12.98 -6.47 -11.66
N VAL A 15 -12.98 -6.19 -12.96
CA VAL A 15 -14.22 -6.07 -13.74
C VAL A 15 -14.99 -7.39 -13.80
N ALA A 16 -14.28 -8.51 -13.92
CA ALA A 16 -14.88 -9.85 -13.96
C ALA A 16 -15.41 -10.34 -12.60
N GLY A 17 -15.05 -9.69 -11.49
CA GLY A 17 -15.51 -10.07 -10.16
C GLY A 17 -14.91 -11.40 -9.65
N VAL A 18 -13.64 -11.64 -9.98
CA VAL A 18 -12.92 -12.87 -9.62
C VAL A 18 -11.75 -12.59 -8.69
N TYR A 19 -11.38 -13.59 -7.88
CA TYR A 19 -10.18 -13.53 -7.05
C TYR A 19 -8.93 -13.38 -7.91
N ALA A 20 -8.11 -12.38 -7.58
CA ALA A 20 -6.86 -12.07 -8.25
C ALA A 20 -5.81 -11.66 -7.22
N GLY A 21 -5.21 -12.67 -6.60
CA GLY A 21 -4.16 -12.53 -5.61
C GLY A 21 -2.82 -12.50 -6.31
N VAL A 22 -2.18 -13.66 -6.45
CA VAL A 22 -0.90 -13.79 -7.16
C VAL A 22 -1.05 -13.92 -8.69
N ARG A 23 -2.29 -14.10 -9.19
CA ARG A 23 -2.56 -13.96 -10.63
C ARG A 23 -2.13 -12.59 -11.13
N ASP A 24 -1.36 -12.58 -12.21
CA ASP A 24 -0.85 -11.34 -12.79
C ASP A 24 -1.86 -10.70 -13.77
N SER A 25 -3.02 -10.31 -13.23
CA SER A 25 -4.08 -9.65 -14.00
C SER A 25 -3.65 -8.26 -14.45
N GLU A 26 -3.99 -7.94 -15.70
CA GLU A 26 -3.59 -6.74 -16.41
C GLU A 26 -4.55 -5.59 -16.11
N LEU A 27 -4.02 -4.36 -16.14
CA LEU A 27 -4.88 -3.16 -16.06
C LEU A 27 -5.87 -3.15 -17.24
N THR A 28 -7.07 -2.66 -16.99
CA THR A 28 -7.96 -2.26 -18.09
C THR A 28 -7.49 -0.93 -18.68
N ASN A 29 -7.98 -0.57 -19.86
CA ASN A 29 -7.80 0.79 -20.40
C ASN A 29 -8.28 1.87 -19.40
N HIS A 30 -9.38 1.60 -18.70
CA HIS A 30 -9.86 2.47 -17.63
C HIS A 30 -8.92 2.50 -16.42
N GLY A 31 -8.38 1.35 -16.01
CA GLY A 31 -7.41 1.25 -14.93
C GLY A 31 -6.11 2.01 -15.19
N LEU A 32 -5.62 2.01 -16.44
CA LEU A 32 -4.48 2.84 -16.81
C LEU A 32 -4.83 4.33 -16.74
N LEU A 33 -6.01 4.73 -17.23
CA LEU A 33 -6.47 6.12 -17.11
C LEU A 33 -6.54 6.56 -15.64
N GLN A 34 -7.06 5.70 -14.75
CA GLN A 34 -7.07 5.98 -13.31
C GLN A 34 -5.64 6.23 -12.78
N ALA A 35 -4.68 5.38 -13.15
CA ALA A 35 -3.28 5.53 -12.74
C ALA A 35 -2.66 6.84 -13.24
N GLN A 36 -2.91 7.21 -14.49
CA GLN A 36 -2.45 8.47 -15.08
C GLN A 36 -3.06 9.70 -14.38
N GLN A 37 -4.35 9.65 -14.05
CA GLN A 37 -5.00 10.73 -13.30
C GLN A 37 -4.46 10.86 -11.88
N LEU A 38 -4.21 9.73 -11.21
CA LEU A 38 -3.56 9.72 -9.89
C LEU A 38 -2.17 10.37 -9.99
N ALA A 39 -1.36 9.96 -10.96
CA ALA A 39 -0.01 10.47 -11.16
C ALA A 39 0.00 11.99 -11.39
N ALA A 40 -0.90 12.50 -12.25
CA ALA A 40 -1.06 13.93 -12.50
C ALA A 40 -1.54 14.69 -11.26
N TYR A 41 -2.47 14.12 -10.49
CA TYR A 41 -2.98 14.71 -9.26
C TYR A 41 -1.88 14.82 -8.19
N LEU A 42 -1.12 13.76 -7.93
CA LEU A 42 -0.05 13.77 -6.94
C LEU A 42 1.03 14.79 -7.31
N LYS A 43 1.47 14.80 -8.58
CA LYS A 43 2.43 15.80 -9.06
C LYS A 43 1.95 17.25 -8.88
N LYS A 44 0.67 17.50 -9.11
CA LYS A 44 0.10 18.85 -9.03
C LYS A 44 -0.09 19.31 -7.59
N THR A 45 -0.41 18.40 -6.68
CA THR A 45 -0.95 18.76 -5.35
C THR A 45 0.00 18.46 -4.20
N ARG A 46 1.13 17.78 -4.45
CA ARG A 46 2.10 17.36 -3.43
C ARG A 46 3.53 17.63 -3.89
N PRO A 47 4.50 17.69 -2.95
CA PRO A 47 5.91 17.69 -3.29
C PRO A 47 6.30 16.46 -4.12
N SER A 48 7.42 16.53 -4.82
CA SER A 48 7.92 15.43 -5.64
C SER A 48 8.14 14.16 -4.82
N ILE A 49 7.76 13.02 -5.38
CA ILE A 49 7.95 11.71 -4.74
C ILE A 49 9.42 11.30 -4.92
N CYS A 50 10.12 10.99 -3.83
CA CYS A 50 11.53 10.58 -3.88
C CYS A 50 11.70 9.08 -4.14
N THR A 51 10.87 8.25 -3.50
CA THR A 51 10.96 6.79 -3.66
C THR A 51 9.58 6.17 -3.79
N ILE A 52 9.43 5.32 -4.79
CA ILE A 52 8.24 4.52 -5.03
C ILE A 52 8.59 3.06 -4.80
N PHE A 53 7.96 2.43 -3.81
CA PHE A 53 7.99 0.99 -3.61
C PHE A 53 6.78 0.35 -4.26
N ALA A 54 6.95 -0.71 -5.04
CA ALA A 54 5.86 -1.35 -5.75
C ALA A 54 5.88 -2.88 -5.68
N SER A 55 4.70 -3.47 -5.68
CA SER A 55 4.56 -4.89 -6.01
C SER A 55 5.01 -5.15 -7.46
N PRO A 56 5.71 -6.27 -7.74
CA PRO A 56 6.16 -6.61 -9.09
C PRO A 56 5.02 -6.99 -10.05
N LEU A 57 3.83 -7.34 -9.53
CA LEU A 57 2.65 -7.68 -10.32
C LEU A 57 2.27 -6.50 -11.22
N GLN A 58 2.00 -6.79 -12.48
CA GLN A 58 1.83 -5.83 -13.58
C GLN A 58 0.89 -4.68 -13.24
N ARG A 59 -0.26 -4.98 -12.62
CA ARG A 59 -1.23 -3.96 -12.21
C ARG A 59 -0.67 -2.90 -11.26
N ALA A 60 0.10 -3.30 -10.25
CA ALA A 60 0.71 -2.39 -9.29
C ALA A 60 1.94 -1.72 -9.91
N ARG A 61 2.78 -2.51 -10.60
CA ARG A 61 3.96 -2.01 -11.31
C ARG A 61 3.61 -0.91 -12.31
N ARG A 62 2.64 -1.12 -13.21
CA ARG A 62 2.21 -0.11 -14.18
C ARG A 62 1.59 1.13 -13.53
N THR A 63 0.90 0.96 -12.40
CA THR A 63 0.40 2.11 -11.63
C THR A 63 1.56 2.94 -11.06
N ALA A 64 2.61 2.27 -10.56
CA ALA A 64 3.82 2.92 -10.07
C ALA A 64 4.64 3.58 -11.19
N GLU A 65 4.78 2.92 -12.34
CA GLU A 65 5.45 3.46 -13.54
C GLU A 65 4.74 4.73 -14.04
N ALA A 66 3.40 4.78 -14.03
CA ALA A 66 2.66 6.00 -14.37
C ALA A 66 2.98 7.16 -13.41
N ILE A 67 3.15 6.88 -12.11
CA ILE A 67 3.56 7.88 -11.12
C ILE A 67 4.98 8.35 -11.40
N LEU A 68 5.93 7.42 -11.59
CA LEU A 68 7.33 7.71 -11.92
C LEU A 68 7.45 8.59 -13.17
N ASP A 69 6.75 8.20 -14.25
CA ASP A 69 6.72 8.95 -15.52
C ASP A 69 6.19 10.37 -15.34
N ALA A 70 5.19 10.57 -14.46
CA ALA A 70 4.70 11.90 -14.17
C ALA A 70 5.74 12.73 -13.41
N GLN A 71 6.41 12.17 -12.41
CA GLN A 71 7.45 12.87 -11.64
C GLN A 71 8.59 13.34 -12.55
N ASN A 72 9.05 12.49 -13.46
CA ASN A 72 10.17 12.78 -14.36
C ASN A 72 9.82 13.67 -15.57
N LYS A 73 8.54 13.98 -15.82
CA LYS A 73 8.16 14.90 -16.90
C LYS A 73 8.52 16.35 -16.55
N PHE A 74 9.22 17.05 -17.42
CA PHE A 74 9.36 18.50 -17.28
C PHE A 74 8.02 19.20 -17.53
N PRO A 75 7.72 20.30 -16.81
CA PRO A 75 6.65 21.20 -17.23
C PRO A 75 6.92 21.74 -18.64
N PRO A 76 5.86 22.09 -19.41
CA PRO A 76 6.01 22.64 -20.75
C PRO A 76 6.94 23.85 -20.75
N ALA A 77 7.78 23.97 -21.79
CA ALA A 77 8.86 24.95 -21.95
C ALA A 77 8.42 26.43 -22.05
N GLU A 78 7.19 26.77 -21.67
CA GLU A 78 6.65 28.13 -21.72
C GLU A 78 7.12 29.01 -20.54
N GLU A 79 7.70 28.41 -19.49
CA GLU A 79 8.36 29.13 -18.40
C GLU A 79 9.85 28.74 -18.37
N PRO A 80 10.79 29.70 -18.35
CA PRO A 80 12.21 29.39 -18.23
C PRO A 80 12.47 28.70 -16.88
N PHE A 81 12.60 27.38 -16.91
CA PHE A 81 12.97 26.59 -15.73
C PHE A 81 14.46 26.83 -15.41
N PRO A 82 14.81 27.29 -14.19
CA PRO A 82 16.20 27.48 -13.83
C PRO A 82 16.96 26.16 -13.93
N ALA A 83 18.09 26.15 -14.65
CA ALA A 83 18.92 24.95 -14.83
C ALA A 83 19.35 24.29 -13.50
N ALA A 84 19.45 25.06 -12.41
CA ALA A 84 19.73 24.56 -11.06
C ALA A 84 18.62 23.66 -10.47
N LYS A 85 17.37 23.75 -10.95
CA LYS A 85 16.25 22.87 -10.54
C LYS A 85 16.14 21.61 -11.41
N LEU A 86 16.99 21.45 -12.43
CA LEU A 86 16.94 20.32 -13.34
C LEU A 86 17.53 19.05 -12.69
N ASP A 87 18.55 19.21 -11.84
CA ASP A 87 19.21 18.12 -11.12
C ASP A 87 18.40 17.64 -9.90
N GLU A 88 17.56 18.50 -9.31
CA GLU A 88 16.62 18.14 -8.23
C GLU A 88 15.36 17.41 -8.73
N LEU A 89 15.04 17.49 -10.04
CA LEU A 89 13.79 16.97 -10.61
C LEU A 89 13.87 15.49 -11.05
N ASN A 90 15.06 14.89 -11.10
CA ASN A 90 15.29 13.56 -11.67
C ASN A 90 15.83 12.54 -10.66
N ASN A 91 15.27 12.49 -9.45
CA ASN A 91 15.74 11.55 -8.42
C ASN A 91 14.66 10.62 -7.87
N THR A 92 13.49 10.54 -8.54
CA THR A 92 12.48 9.56 -8.15
C THR A 92 12.96 8.14 -8.49
N SER A 93 13.12 7.30 -7.48
CA SER A 93 13.46 5.88 -7.65
C SER A 93 12.21 5.00 -7.62
N LEU A 94 12.25 3.88 -8.36
CA LEU A 94 11.21 2.85 -8.32
C LEU A 94 11.83 1.51 -7.93
N GLU A 95 11.50 1.04 -6.74
CA GLU A 95 11.95 -0.23 -6.20
C GLU A 95 10.80 -1.24 -6.14
N LYS A 96 11.02 -2.43 -6.70
CA LYS A 96 10.00 -3.49 -6.78
C LYS A 96 10.35 -4.61 -5.82
N THR A 97 9.39 -5.06 -5.02
CA THR A 97 9.61 -6.15 -4.07
C THR A 97 8.43 -7.11 -3.98
N PRO A 98 8.66 -8.44 -3.99
CA PRO A 98 7.58 -9.43 -3.86
C PRO A 98 6.88 -9.36 -2.50
N LEU A 99 7.45 -8.69 -1.49
CA LEU A 99 6.80 -8.50 -0.19
C LEU A 99 5.48 -7.73 -0.28
N LEU A 100 5.30 -6.93 -1.35
CA LEU A 100 4.12 -6.12 -1.60
C LEU A 100 3.05 -6.80 -2.48
N ILE A 101 3.19 -8.07 -2.88
CA ILE A 101 2.14 -8.77 -3.65
C ILE A 101 0.87 -8.96 -2.83
N GLU A 102 -0.26 -9.12 -3.53
CA GLU A 102 -1.55 -9.39 -2.89
C GLU A 102 -1.53 -10.74 -2.17
N GLN A 103 -2.49 -10.94 -1.26
CA GLN A 103 -2.75 -12.24 -0.66
C GLN A 103 -2.88 -13.32 -1.74
N ASP A 104 -2.16 -14.43 -1.59
CA ASP A 104 -2.33 -15.61 -2.44
C ASP A 104 -3.67 -16.29 -2.11
N PHE A 105 -4.58 -16.38 -3.09
CA PHE A 105 -5.86 -17.06 -2.91
C PHE A 105 -5.82 -18.56 -3.22
N GLY A 106 -4.66 -19.10 -3.60
CA GLY A 106 -4.44 -20.51 -3.89
C GLY A 106 -5.48 -21.06 -4.86
N PHE A 107 -6.22 -22.08 -4.42
CA PHE A 107 -7.28 -22.72 -5.20
C PHE A 107 -8.37 -21.77 -5.73
N TYR A 108 -8.56 -20.60 -5.12
CA TYR A 108 -9.61 -19.66 -5.52
C TYR A 108 -9.19 -18.67 -6.59
N GLU A 109 -7.91 -18.60 -6.95
CA GLU A 109 -7.43 -17.72 -8.02
C GLU A 109 -8.26 -17.88 -9.31
N GLY A 110 -8.73 -16.76 -9.86
CA GLY A 110 -9.58 -16.72 -11.05
C GLY A 110 -11.04 -17.16 -10.86
N LYS A 111 -11.44 -17.59 -9.65
CA LYS A 111 -12.84 -17.95 -9.36
C LYS A 111 -13.67 -16.73 -8.96
N PRO A 112 -14.97 -16.71 -9.25
CA PRO A 112 -15.86 -15.64 -8.81
C PRO A 112 -15.84 -15.49 -7.28
N PHE A 113 -16.02 -14.26 -6.77
CA PHE A 113 -15.97 -14.01 -5.33
C PHE A 113 -16.97 -14.83 -4.50
N TYR A 114 -18.11 -15.19 -5.08
CA TYR A 114 -19.12 -16.03 -4.43
C TYR A 114 -18.74 -17.52 -4.37
N ALA A 115 -17.67 -17.96 -5.04
CA ALA A 115 -17.19 -19.34 -4.98
C ALA A 115 -16.74 -19.74 -3.56
N ARG A 116 -16.31 -18.75 -2.77
CA ARG A 116 -16.09 -18.92 -1.33
C ARG A 116 -17.42 -18.68 -0.62
N SER A 117 -18.23 -19.72 -0.47
CA SER A 117 -19.59 -19.66 0.09
C SER A 117 -19.69 -18.73 1.33
N SER A 118 -20.63 -17.79 1.29
CA SER A 118 -20.93 -16.83 2.35
C SER A 118 -22.05 -17.30 3.29
N ASP A 119 -22.27 -18.61 3.44
CA ASP A 119 -23.33 -19.11 4.31
C ASP A 119 -22.86 -19.15 5.78
N THR A 120 -23.64 -18.48 6.63
CA THR A 120 -23.26 -17.97 7.96
C THR A 120 -23.67 -18.87 9.13
N SER A 121 -24.03 -20.14 8.92
CA SER A 121 -24.46 -21.02 10.02
C SER A 121 -23.44 -22.08 10.47
N GLN A 122 -22.41 -22.36 9.68
CA GLN A 122 -21.13 -22.98 10.09
C GLN A 122 -20.10 -22.49 9.08
N THR A 123 -18.93 -22.02 9.53
CA THR A 123 -17.94 -21.29 8.73
C THR A 123 -17.81 -21.83 7.30
N GLY A 124 -18.39 -21.16 6.30
CA GLY A 124 -18.29 -21.57 4.89
C GLY A 124 -16.84 -21.77 4.42
N LYS A 125 -15.89 -21.14 5.12
CA LYS A 125 -14.45 -21.36 4.99
C LYS A 125 -14.01 -22.80 5.31
N ALA A 126 -14.49 -23.40 6.40
CA ALA A 126 -14.10 -24.75 6.83
C ALA A 126 -14.75 -25.83 5.96
N VAL A 127 -16.03 -25.66 5.59
CA VAL A 127 -16.75 -26.60 4.72
C VAL A 127 -16.12 -26.66 3.32
N HIS A 128 -15.73 -25.52 2.76
CA HIS A 128 -15.07 -25.49 1.45
C HIS A 128 -13.61 -25.98 1.53
N TYR A 129 -12.89 -25.71 2.61
CA TYR A 129 -11.55 -26.29 2.84
C TYR A 129 -11.62 -27.82 2.89
N GLU A 130 -12.50 -28.38 3.72
CA GLU A 130 -12.69 -29.83 3.85
C GLU A 130 -13.09 -30.49 2.53
N LYS A 131 -13.91 -29.81 1.72
CA LYS A 131 -14.36 -30.32 0.42
C LYS A 131 -13.26 -30.40 -0.63
N HIS A 132 -12.33 -29.45 -0.64
CA HIS A 132 -11.35 -29.30 -1.72
C HIS A 132 -9.91 -29.65 -1.32
N LYS A 133 -9.61 -29.87 -0.03
CA LYS A 133 -8.25 -30.23 0.44
C LYS A 133 -7.69 -31.52 -0.16
N GLN A 134 -8.56 -32.38 -0.72
CA GLN A 134 -8.16 -33.63 -1.38
C GLN A 134 -8.09 -33.50 -2.91
N ASP A 135 -8.46 -32.33 -3.48
CA ASP A 135 -8.39 -32.12 -4.92
C ASP A 135 -6.92 -32.02 -5.36
N PRO A 136 -6.52 -32.71 -6.44
CA PRO A 136 -5.18 -32.57 -7.01
C PRO A 136 -4.85 -31.11 -7.35
N GLY A 137 -3.77 -30.58 -6.77
CA GLY A 137 -3.34 -29.19 -6.98
C GLY A 137 -4.02 -28.16 -6.07
N PHE A 138 -4.73 -28.58 -5.02
CA PHE A 138 -5.25 -27.66 -4.00
C PHE A 138 -4.09 -26.92 -3.29
N GLN A 139 -4.14 -25.60 -3.33
CA GLN A 139 -3.30 -24.71 -2.53
C GLN A 139 -4.22 -23.88 -1.63
N ASP A 140 -3.91 -23.82 -0.34
CA ASP A 140 -4.70 -23.02 0.60
C ASP A 140 -4.44 -21.52 0.41
N VAL A 141 -5.38 -20.70 0.88
CA VAL A 141 -5.26 -19.24 0.89
C VAL A 141 -4.17 -18.84 1.88
N GLU A 142 -3.31 -17.90 1.48
CA GLU A 142 -2.27 -17.36 2.36
C GLU A 142 -2.85 -16.90 3.70
N THR A 143 -2.19 -17.28 4.78
CA THR A 143 -2.65 -16.98 6.14
C THR A 143 -2.44 -15.51 6.50
N LYS A 144 -3.18 -15.02 7.49
CA LYS A 144 -3.00 -13.64 7.99
C LYS A 144 -1.62 -13.44 8.60
N GLU A 145 -1.07 -14.48 9.20
CA GLU A 145 0.26 -14.53 9.81
C GLU A 145 1.35 -14.41 8.75
N SER A 146 1.23 -15.13 7.63
CA SER A 146 2.15 -15.00 6.48
C SER A 146 2.11 -13.58 5.91
N LEU A 147 0.91 -13.05 5.67
CA LEU A 147 0.71 -11.69 5.16
C LEU A 147 1.28 -10.63 6.11
N ALA A 148 1.10 -10.80 7.43
CA ALA A 148 1.68 -9.93 8.45
C ALA A 148 3.22 -9.99 8.44
N LYS A 149 3.81 -11.19 8.32
CA LYS A 149 5.26 -11.37 8.24
C LYS A 149 5.86 -10.68 7.01
N ARG A 150 5.19 -10.75 5.86
CA ARG A 150 5.61 -10.01 4.65
C ARG A 150 5.53 -8.51 4.86
N GLY A 151 4.46 -8.03 5.50
CA GLY A 151 4.30 -6.62 5.88
C GLY A 151 5.42 -6.14 6.81
N ASP A 152 5.74 -6.92 7.85
CA ASP A 152 6.85 -6.62 8.76
C ASP A 152 8.19 -6.56 8.01
N SER A 153 8.47 -7.55 7.16
CA SER A 153 9.72 -7.61 6.39
C SER A 153 9.85 -6.39 5.47
N PHE A 154 8.76 -5.98 4.81
CA PHE A 154 8.77 -4.77 3.97
C PHE A 154 9.04 -3.49 4.79
N LEU A 155 8.44 -3.39 5.98
CA LEU A 155 8.67 -2.25 6.87
C LEU A 155 10.12 -2.19 7.34
N ASP A 156 10.66 -3.33 7.78
CA ASP A 156 11.99 -3.43 8.38
C ASP A 156 13.11 -3.30 7.35
N GLU A 157 12.90 -3.77 6.10
CA GLU A 157 13.93 -3.78 5.04
C GLU A 157 13.86 -2.57 4.09
N TYR A 158 12.69 -1.93 3.93
CA TYR A 158 12.48 -0.89 2.91
C TYR A 158 11.97 0.42 3.50
N LEU A 159 10.71 0.46 3.93
CA LEU A 159 10.03 1.74 4.20
C LEU A 159 10.63 2.48 5.40
N ILE A 160 10.82 1.79 6.53
CA ILE A 160 11.32 2.44 7.75
C ILE A 160 12.79 2.85 7.60
N PRO A 161 13.70 2.01 7.06
CA PRO A 161 15.05 2.45 6.74
C PRO A 161 15.10 3.69 5.84
N ALA A 162 14.24 3.77 4.82
CA ALA A 162 14.18 4.93 3.94
C ALA A 162 13.70 6.20 4.67
N VAL A 163 12.69 6.08 5.54
CA VAL A 163 12.24 7.18 6.40
C VAL A 163 13.33 7.63 7.38
N LEU A 164 14.02 6.69 8.03
CA LEU A 164 15.04 6.99 9.05
C LEU A 164 16.34 7.56 8.47
N SER A 165 16.71 7.17 7.25
CA SER A 165 17.88 7.70 6.54
C SER A 165 17.62 9.03 5.84
N SER A 166 16.38 9.52 5.86
CA SER A 166 16.03 10.82 5.27
C SER A 166 16.51 11.97 6.15
N GLU A 167 17.42 12.78 5.62
CA GLU A 167 17.89 14.01 6.28
C GLU A 167 16.93 15.19 6.06
N ASN A 168 16.05 15.10 5.06
CA ASN A 168 15.12 16.15 4.68
C ASN A 168 13.68 15.81 5.12
N GLU A 169 13.07 16.73 5.88
CA GLU A 169 11.70 16.59 6.37
C GLU A 169 10.65 16.63 5.25
N ASP A 170 10.99 17.13 4.06
CA ASP A 170 10.10 17.24 2.90
C ASP A 170 10.07 15.98 2.00
N MET A 171 10.74 14.89 2.40
CA MET A 171 10.74 13.64 1.63
C MET A 171 9.34 13.02 1.54
N VAL A 172 9.03 12.49 0.36
CA VAL A 172 7.73 11.88 0.03
C VAL A 172 7.91 10.47 -0.52
N PHE A 173 7.33 9.49 0.16
CA PHE A 173 7.37 8.08 -0.22
C PHE A 173 6.03 7.60 -0.76
N ALA A 174 6.05 6.68 -1.74
CA ALA A 174 4.84 6.02 -2.22
C ALA A 174 4.98 4.49 -2.17
N VAL A 175 3.97 3.80 -1.68
CA VAL A 175 3.86 2.34 -1.64
C VAL A 175 2.68 1.93 -2.51
N VAL A 176 2.95 1.35 -3.68
CA VAL A 176 1.94 0.91 -4.64
C VAL A 176 1.73 -0.60 -4.56
N SER A 177 0.57 -1.02 -4.08
CA SER A 177 0.27 -2.43 -3.77
C SER A 177 -1.22 -2.74 -4.01
N HIS A 178 -1.80 -3.63 -3.20
CA HIS A 178 -3.11 -4.25 -3.39
C HIS A 178 -3.98 -4.09 -2.15
N GLY A 179 -5.28 -4.28 -2.29
CA GLY A 179 -6.24 -3.90 -1.25
C GLY A 179 -6.00 -4.61 0.08
N ILE A 180 -5.88 -5.95 0.08
CA ILE A 180 -5.73 -6.71 1.32
C ILE A 180 -4.32 -6.53 1.89
N MET A 181 -3.29 -6.59 1.05
CA MET A 181 -1.91 -6.30 1.46
C MET A 181 -1.77 -4.92 2.13
N LEU A 182 -2.35 -3.86 1.57
CA LEU A 182 -2.28 -2.50 2.15
C LEU A 182 -3.01 -2.40 3.48
N SER A 183 -4.18 -3.02 3.61
CA SER A 183 -4.90 -3.04 4.89
C SER A 183 -4.09 -3.77 5.98
N HIS A 184 -3.39 -4.84 5.64
CA HIS A 184 -2.50 -5.54 6.57
C HIS A 184 -1.24 -4.73 6.87
N LEU A 185 -0.59 -4.17 5.85
CA LEU A 185 0.60 -3.35 5.98
C LEU A 185 0.35 -2.15 6.90
N TRP A 186 -0.78 -1.46 6.76
CA TRP A 186 -1.15 -0.35 7.65
C TRP A 186 -1.22 -0.78 9.12
N ARG A 187 -1.84 -1.93 9.42
CA ARG A 187 -1.88 -2.45 10.80
C ARG A 187 -0.49 -2.80 11.32
N ARG A 188 0.38 -3.34 10.48
CA ARG A 188 1.78 -3.62 10.87
C ARG A 188 2.56 -2.32 11.09
N PHE A 189 2.33 -1.30 10.26
CA PHE A 189 2.94 0.02 10.40
C PHE A 189 2.53 0.71 11.71
N LEU A 190 1.26 0.61 12.12
CA LEU A 190 0.80 1.13 13.41
C LEU A 190 1.56 0.52 14.60
N LEU A 191 2.00 -0.75 14.51
CA LEU A 191 2.80 -1.41 15.54
C LEU A 191 4.25 -0.93 15.60
N ARG A 192 4.70 -0.12 14.63
CA ARG A 192 6.05 0.46 14.58
C ARG A 192 6.11 1.86 15.21
N LEU A 193 4.99 2.35 15.71
CA LEU A 193 4.84 3.69 16.26
C LEU A 193 4.64 3.65 17.78
N PRO A 194 5.02 4.73 18.50
CA PRO A 194 4.71 4.86 19.92
C PRO A 194 3.21 4.85 20.18
N LYS A 195 2.81 4.42 21.38
CA LYS A 195 1.40 4.52 21.80
C LYS A 195 0.96 5.99 21.77
N LYS A 196 -0.28 6.23 21.29
CA LYS A 196 -0.90 7.57 21.20
C LYS A 196 -0.16 8.58 20.30
N SER A 197 0.69 8.11 19.38
CA SER A 197 1.43 8.96 18.43
C SER A 197 0.69 9.19 17.10
N VAL A 198 -0.49 8.60 16.93
CA VAL A 198 -1.28 8.66 15.69
C VAL A 198 -2.51 9.52 15.90
N THR A 199 -2.65 10.55 15.07
CA THR A 199 -3.81 11.42 14.98
C THR A 199 -4.46 11.31 13.60
N VAL A 200 -5.69 11.80 13.49
CA VAL A 200 -6.44 11.84 12.23
C VAL A 200 -6.85 13.28 11.98
N ALA A 201 -6.61 13.78 10.78
CA ALA A 201 -6.93 15.15 10.43
C ALA A 201 -8.46 15.39 10.55
N PRO A 202 -8.89 16.58 11.03
CA PRO A 202 -10.30 16.89 11.21
C PRO A 202 -11.15 16.69 9.95
N GLU A 203 -10.59 17.02 8.78
CA GLU A 203 -11.26 16.90 7.47
C GLU A 203 -11.59 15.44 7.15
N VAL A 204 -10.73 14.50 7.55
CA VAL A 204 -10.96 13.07 7.34
C VAL A 204 -12.10 12.59 8.23
N THR A 205 -12.12 13.01 9.49
CA THR A 205 -13.18 12.68 10.45
C THR A 205 -14.50 13.32 10.04
N ALA A 206 -14.49 14.55 9.52
CA ALA A 206 -15.67 15.21 8.99
C ALA A 206 -16.25 14.48 7.76
N ALA A 207 -15.39 13.96 6.87
CA ALA A 207 -15.83 13.26 5.67
C ALA A 207 -16.30 11.81 5.92
N LYS A 208 -15.75 11.12 6.93
CA LYS A 208 -15.99 9.68 7.17
C LYS A 208 -16.66 9.36 8.50
N GLY A 209 -16.85 10.34 9.37
CA GLY A 209 -17.28 10.12 10.75
C GLY A 209 -16.18 9.49 11.60
N GLN A 210 -16.58 8.72 12.60
CA GLN A 210 -15.64 8.07 13.52
C GLN A 210 -14.80 7.02 12.80
N ILE A 211 -13.47 7.13 12.93
CA ILE A 211 -12.51 6.21 12.33
C ILE A 211 -11.92 5.28 13.39
N ILE A 212 -11.90 3.99 13.08
CA ILE A 212 -11.12 2.99 13.80
C ILE A 212 -9.80 2.84 13.06
N LEU A 213 -8.68 3.24 13.69
CA LEU A 213 -7.37 3.32 13.02
C LEU A 213 -6.95 2.01 12.38
N GLU A 214 -7.17 0.88 13.06
CA GLU A 214 -6.81 -0.46 12.55
C GLU A 214 -7.73 -0.93 11.41
N HIS A 215 -8.83 -0.22 11.15
CA HIS A 215 -9.90 -0.61 10.23
C HIS A 215 -10.38 0.58 9.39
N LEU A 216 -9.48 1.16 8.60
CA LEU A 216 -9.77 2.29 7.70
C LEU A 216 -10.74 1.99 6.53
N GLY A 217 -11.21 0.76 6.41
CA GLY A 217 -12.04 0.29 5.30
C GLY A 217 -11.24 -0.24 4.11
N GLY A 218 -11.94 -0.52 3.01
CA GLY A 218 -11.35 -1.01 1.77
C GLY A 218 -10.75 0.10 0.91
N TYR A 219 -9.76 -0.27 0.09
CA TYR A 219 -9.18 0.61 -0.93
C TYR A 219 -9.94 0.46 -2.24
N SER A 220 -10.37 1.57 -2.85
CA SER A 220 -10.79 1.58 -4.26
C SER A 220 -9.59 1.46 -5.18
N ASN A 221 -9.78 1.09 -6.45
CA ASN A 221 -8.69 1.12 -7.43
C ASN A 221 -8.12 2.54 -7.54
N THR A 222 -6.80 2.69 -7.49
CA THR A 222 -6.07 3.98 -7.34
C THR A 222 -6.45 4.83 -6.12
N GLY A 223 -7.23 4.29 -5.20
CA GLY A 223 -7.48 4.90 -3.91
C GLY A 223 -6.22 4.88 -3.06
N PHE A 224 -6.00 5.96 -2.31
CA PHE A 224 -4.79 6.10 -1.49
C PHE A 224 -5.07 6.48 -0.04
N LEU A 225 -4.21 6.03 0.86
CA LEU A 225 -4.04 6.56 2.21
C LEU A 225 -2.84 7.50 2.18
N GLU A 226 -3.01 8.70 2.73
CA GLU A 226 -1.95 9.70 2.88
C GLU A 226 -1.72 9.95 4.37
N ILE A 227 -0.45 9.88 4.79
CA ILE A 227 -0.04 10.22 6.14
C ILE A 227 1.12 11.21 6.12
N SER A 228 1.20 12.08 7.12
CA SER A 228 2.40 12.85 7.41
C SER A 228 3.14 12.27 8.61
N LEU A 229 4.45 12.12 8.47
CA LEU A 229 5.39 11.74 9.53
C LEU A 229 6.12 12.99 10.01
N THR A 230 6.09 13.21 11.32
CA THR A 230 6.82 14.29 11.99
C THR A 230 7.72 13.71 13.06
N LYS A 231 9.03 13.98 12.96
CA LYS A 231 10.01 13.59 13.97
C LYS A 231 9.86 14.52 15.17
N GLN A 232 9.72 13.94 16.35
CA GLN A 232 9.67 14.65 17.60
C GLN A 232 11.09 15.01 18.01
N VAL A 233 11.35 16.30 18.23
CA VAL A 233 12.57 16.73 18.89
C VAL A 233 12.35 16.50 20.38
N PRO A 234 13.26 15.79 21.09
CA PRO A 234 13.13 15.62 22.53
C PRO A 234 13.04 17.00 23.20
N SER A 235 11.94 17.26 23.90
CA SER A 235 11.87 18.44 24.77
C SER A 235 12.84 18.23 25.94
N ALA A 236 13.60 19.26 26.30
CA ALA A 236 14.56 19.23 27.40
C ALA A 236 13.90 18.91 28.78
N ASP A 237 12.56 18.93 28.85
CA ASP A 237 11.80 18.75 30.09
C ASP A 237 11.49 17.29 30.44
N SER A 238 11.77 16.30 29.58
CA SER A 238 11.49 14.88 29.86
C SER A 238 12.63 14.10 30.53
N ALA A 239 13.75 14.75 30.87
CA ALA A 239 14.91 14.10 31.48
C ALA A 239 14.86 13.95 33.02
N ALA A 240 13.72 14.23 33.66
CA ALA A 240 13.61 14.21 35.12
C ALA A 240 12.34 13.48 35.63
N SER A 241 12.26 12.16 35.45
CA SER A 241 11.61 11.27 36.45
C SER A 241 11.76 9.79 36.07
N THR A 242 12.87 9.16 36.45
CA THR A 242 12.88 7.70 36.73
C THR A 242 13.88 7.41 37.85
N THR A 243 13.47 7.70 39.07
CA THR A 243 13.87 6.91 40.23
C THR A 243 12.58 6.44 40.85
N ASP A 244 12.30 5.15 40.74
CA ASP A 244 11.60 4.42 41.81
C ASP A 244 11.94 2.94 41.69
N ASN A 245 12.82 2.53 42.60
CA ASN A 245 12.83 1.18 43.15
C ASN A 245 11.44 0.85 43.69
N ILE A 246 10.97 -0.39 43.53
CA ILE A 246 10.34 -1.20 44.58
C ILE A 246 10.20 -2.64 44.06
N ASP A 247 11.07 -3.47 44.61
CA ASP A 247 10.82 -4.72 45.34
C ASP A 247 9.71 -5.70 44.92
N VAL A 248 10.11 -6.97 44.91
CA VAL A 248 9.34 -8.18 44.62
C VAL A 248 8.69 -8.69 45.91
N PRO A 249 7.49 -9.32 45.83
CA PRO A 249 7.45 -10.70 46.33
C PRO A 249 6.62 -11.67 45.46
N THR A 250 7.20 -12.84 45.25
CA THR A 250 6.58 -14.10 44.77
C THR A 250 5.42 -14.54 45.67
N PRO A 251 4.47 -15.36 45.17
CA PRO A 251 4.47 -16.75 45.64
C PRO A 251 4.15 -17.82 44.57
N LEU A 252 4.53 -19.05 44.94
CA LEU A 252 4.53 -20.28 44.18
C LEU A 252 3.15 -20.79 43.72
N GLY A 253 3.13 -21.45 42.55
CA GLY A 253 2.11 -22.42 42.15
C GLY A 253 2.60 -23.28 40.96
N LYS A 254 2.95 -24.54 41.23
CA LYS A 254 3.39 -25.56 40.26
C LYS A 254 2.20 -26.10 39.44
N VAL A 255 2.37 -26.32 38.12
CA VAL A 255 2.04 -27.58 37.41
C VAL A 255 2.94 -27.70 36.16
N GLN A 256 3.46 -28.90 35.93
CA GLN A 256 4.29 -29.32 34.80
C GLN A 256 3.50 -29.38 33.48
N ASP A 257 4.15 -29.10 32.35
CA ASP A 257 4.26 -30.08 31.28
C ASP A 257 5.36 -29.70 30.28
N SER A 258 6.24 -30.67 30.03
CA SER A 258 7.40 -30.58 29.16
C SER A 258 7.08 -31.20 27.79
N ALA A 259 7.16 -30.41 26.73
CA ALA A 259 7.42 -30.91 25.39
C ALA A 259 8.10 -29.80 24.57
N GLY A 260 9.31 -30.09 24.09
CA GLY A 260 10.18 -29.12 23.43
C GLY A 260 9.66 -28.65 22.08
N ALA A 261 9.89 -27.38 21.80
CA ALA A 261 10.01 -26.85 20.45
C ALA A 261 11.10 -25.77 20.48
N SER A 262 12.18 -26.04 19.74
CA SER A 262 13.33 -25.15 19.57
C SER A 262 12.88 -23.75 19.17
N ALA A 263 13.12 -22.78 20.04
CA ALA A 263 13.01 -21.38 19.69
C ALA A 263 14.16 -21.03 18.75
N ASP A 264 13.86 -20.92 17.46
CA ASP A 264 14.73 -20.30 16.47
C ASP A 264 14.85 -18.81 16.81
N ASN A 265 15.91 -18.49 17.56
CA ASN A 265 16.12 -17.20 18.22
C ASN A 265 17.02 -16.27 17.39
N SER A 266 16.81 -16.24 16.07
CA SER A 266 17.63 -15.51 15.10
C SER A 266 16.93 -14.31 14.46
N LYS A 267 15.84 -13.79 15.06
CA LYS A 267 15.16 -12.60 14.52
C LYS A 267 15.79 -11.32 15.05
N SER A 268 16.40 -10.55 14.16
CA SER A 268 16.71 -9.14 14.39
C SER A 268 15.48 -8.41 14.93
N PRO A 269 15.65 -7.48 15.90
CA PRO A 269 14.53 -6.72 16.45
C PRO A 269 13.84 -5.90 15.35
N ALA A 270 12.52 -5.76 15.45
CA ALA A 270 11.72 -4.95 14.54
C ALA A 270 12.21 -3.48 14.53
N VAL A 271 12.24 -2.86 13.35
CA VAL A 271 12.72 -1.48 13.21
C VAL A 271 11.59 -0.51 13.62
N MET A 272 11.83 0.34 14.61
CA MET A 272 10.82 1.20 15.21
C MET A 272 10.96 2.66 14.76
N LEU A 273 9.83 3.34 14.63
CA LEU A 273 9.73 4.80 14.43
C LEU A 273 9.47 5.50 15.78
N SER A 274 10.30 5.22 16.78
CA SER A 274 10.08 5.60 18.18
C SER A 274 9.95 7.10 18.43
N ASP A 275 10.60 7.93 17.60
CA ASP A 275 10.59 9.38 17.75
C ASP A 275 9.64 10.04 16.74
N TYR A 276 8.69 9.30 16.16
CA TYR A 276 7.78 9.84 15.17
C TYR A 276 6.34 9.88 15.65
N THR A 277 5.66 10.91 15.17
CA THR A 277 4.19 11.02 15.22
C THR A 277 3.63 10.96 13.81
N VAL A 278 2.41 10.46 13.70
CA VAL A 278 1.69 10.31 12.43
C VAL A 278 0.39 11.09 12.49
N ASN A 279 0.13 11.86 11.44
CA ASN A 279 -1.20 12.41 11.20
C ASN A 279 -1.76 11.80 9.90
N VAL A 280 -2.94 11.18 9.98
CA VAL A 280 -3.64 10.63 8.83
C VAL A 280 -4.36 11.76 8.09
N LEU A 281 -3.89 12.07 6.89
CA LEU A 281 -4.37 13.21 6.08
C LEU A 281 -5.48 12.84 5.11
N THR A 282 -5.49 11.59 4.62
CA THR A 282 -6.52 11.11 3.67
C THR A 282 -6.72 9.62 3.81
N VAL A 283 -7.96 9.13 3.72
CA VAL A 283 -8.29 7.70 3.76
C VAL A 283 -9.07 7.31 2.51
N ASN A 284 -8.48 6.44 1.67
CA ASN A 284 -9.06 6.02 0.39
C ASN A 284 -9.45 7.22 -0.52
N GLY A 285 -8.54 8.20 -0.64
CA GLY A 285 -8.68 9.39 -1.47
C GLY A 285 -8.86 9.02 -2.94
N GLN A 286 -9.77 9.72 -3.62
CA GLN A 286 -10.24 9.44 -4.98
C GLN A 286 -10.51 10.73 -5.76
N GLU A 287 -9.94 11.85 -5.32
CA GLU A 287 -10.15 13.18 -5.89
C GLU A 287 -9.77 13.22 -7.37
N HIS A 288 -8.72 12.50 -7.75
CA HIS A 288 -8.26 12.34 -9.14
C HIS A 288 -9.24 11.57 -10.03
N LEU A 289 -10.22 10.87 -9.44
CA LEU A 289 -11.25 10.14 -10.18
C LEU A 289 -12.47 11.01 -10.51
N LYS A 290 -12.51 12.26 -10.04
CA LYS A 290 -13.61 13.18 -10.36
C LYS A 290 -13.60 13.49 -11.86
N GLY A 291 -14.70 13.16 -12.53
CA GLY A 291 -14.92 13.49 -13.94
C GLY A 291 -14.35 12.49 -14.96
N ILE A 292 -13.60 11.47 -14.51
CA ILE A 292 -13.13 10.42 -15.43
C ILE A 292 -14.32 9.57 -15.88
N LYS A 293 -14.39 9.26 -17.18
CA LYS A 293 -15.45 8.41 -17.74
C LYS A 293 -14.82 7.16 -18.34
N ARG A 294 -15.44 6.01 -18.09
CA ARG A 294 -15.08 4.76 -18.77
C ARG A 294 -15.43 4.87 -20.26
N ALA A 295 -14.48 4.51 -21.11
CA ALA A 295 -14.73 4.43 -22.56
C ALA A 295 -15.81 3.38 -22.86
N ARG A 296 -16.75 3.76 -23.74
CA ARG A 296 -17.91 2.92 -24.12
C ARG A 296 -17.50 1.77 -25.06
N GLY A 297 -18.44 0.85 -25.33
CA GLY A 297 -18.25 -0.23 -26.30
C GLY A 297 -17.27 -1.32 -25.84
N GLY A 298 -17.13 -1.54 -24.54
CA GLY A 298 -16.22 -2.55 -23.97
C GLY A 298 -14.74 -2.14 -23.92
N ILE A 299 -14.34 -1.09 -24.65
CA ILE A 299 -12.95 -0.62 -24.75
C ILE A 299 -12.39 -0.29 -23.36
N GLY A 300 -13.15 0.41 -22.52
CA GLY A 300 -12.68 0.79 -21.18
C GLY A 300 -12.42 -0.40 -20.25
N SER A 301 -13.10 -1.53 -20.47
CA SER A 301 -12.99 -2.74 -19.66
C SER A 301 -12.05 -3.79 -20.27
N ALA A 302 -11.61 -3.59 -21.51
CA ALA A 302 -10.63 -4.46 -22.15
C ALA A 302 -9.25 -4.31 -21.51
N LYS A 303 -8.45 -5.38 -21.60
CA LYS A 303 -7.02 -5.37 -21.23
C LYS A 303 -6.33 -4.21 -21.96
N TYR A 304 -5.53 -3.44 -21.22
CA TYR A 304 -4.64 -2.46 -21.82
C TYR A 304 -3.55 -3.16 -22.63
N ASP A 305 -3.34 -2.69 -23.85
CA ASP A 305 -2.31 -3.16 -24.77
C ASP A 305 -1.39 -1.99 -25.13
N GLU A 306 -0.11 -2.10 -24.80
CA GLU A 306 0.92 -1.08 -25.11
C GLU A 306 1.11 -0.88 -26.62
N GLY A 307 0.77 -1.88 -27.43
CA GLY A 307 0.76 -1.78 -28.89
C GLY A 307 -0.42 -0.96 -29.44
N GLN A 308 -1.42 -0.66 -28.62
CA GLN A 308 -2.60 0.09 -29.03
C GLN A 308 -2.26 1.58 -29.19
N LYS A 309 -2.06 1.97 -30.44
CA LYS A 309 -1.80 3.35 -30.86
C LYS A 309 -2.97 4.29 -30.53
N SER A 310 -2.68 5.44 -29.93
CA SER A 310 -3.69 6.49 -29.70
C SER A 310 -4.22 7.04 -31.03
N LEU A 311 -5.47 7.49 -31.06
CA LEU A 311 -6.08 8.13 -32.25
C LEU A 311 -5.20 9.26 -32.81
N ASP A 312 -4.53 10.01 -31.93
CA ASP A 312 -3.62 11.10 -32.31
C ASP A 312 -2.41 10.62 -33.13
N SER A 313 -2.00 9.37 -32.98
CA SER A 313 -0.93 8.79 -33.80
C SER A 313 -1.37 8.43 -35.22
N PHE A 314 -2.69 8.32 -35.46
CA PHE A 314 -3.27 8.15 -36.79
C PHE A 314 -3.43 9.50 -37.52
N PHE A 315 -3.69 10.58 -36.78
CA PHE A 315 -3.73 11.93 -37.32
C PHE A 315 -2.31 12.53 -37.30
N LYS A 316 -1.53 12.27 -38.36
CA LYS A 316 -0.25 12.97 -38.59
C LYS A 316 -0.45 14.47 -38.36
N LYS A 317 0.33 15.07 -37.46
CA LYS A 317 0.44 16.53 -37.30
C LYS A 317 0.60 17.15 -38.69
N THR A 318 -0.42 17.84 -39.17
CA THR A 318 -0.29 18.73 -40.33
C THR A 318 0.76 19.75 -39.94
N LYS A 319 1.95 19.65 -40.55
CA LYS A 319 2.98 20.69 -40.42
C LYS A 319 2.34 22.00 -40.86
N LYS A 320 2.18 22.93 -39.91
CA LYS A 320 2.12 24.36 -40.21
C LYS A 320 3.53 24.90 -40.10
#